data_AF-A0A4Q3T9A8-F1
#
_entry.id   AF-A0A4Q3T9A8-F1
#
_cell.length_a   1.000
_cell.length_b   1.000
_cell.length_c   1.000
_cell.angle_alpha   90.00
_cell.angle_beta   90.00
_cell.angle_gamma   90.00
#
_symmetry.space_group_name_H-M   'P 1'
#
loop_
_entity.id
_entity.type
_entity.pdbx_description
1 polymer ?
#
loop_
_entity_poly.entity_id
_entity_poly.type
_entity_poly.pdbx_seq_one_letter_code
_entity_poly.pdbx_strand_id
1 'polypeptide(L)'
;MQKVVYIHDIIPLEMPEYQRPETRPAFENYLSEVMDAPVTIASNSQDTDTRFQQLARMKGWTVAKYIVLKPSLVAATSQKLPVRDEIATYISRRHPFFTVIGTIEPRKNHLLLLN
;
A
#
# COMPACT_ATOMS: atom_id res chain seq x y z
N MET A 1 7.95 -23.10 -13.76
CA MET A 1 8.74 -22.02 -13.12
C MET A 1 7.99 -21.57 -11.88
N GLN A 2 8.61 -21.47 -10.71
CA GLN A 2 7.93 -21.06 -9.49
C GLN A 2 7.93 -19.52 -9.39
N LYS A 3 6.75 -18.90 -9.43
CA LYS A 3 6.60 -17.44 -9.35
C LYS A 3 6.40 -17.03 -7.89
N VAL A 4 7.04 -15.94 -7.47
CA VAL A 4 6.80 -15.27 -6.19
C VAL A 4 6.37 -13.84 -6.49
N VAL A 5 5.20 -13.43 -5.98
CA VAL A 5 4.65 -12.08 -6.22
C VAL A 5 4.40 -11.39 -4.91
N TYR A 6 4.91 -10.16 -4.79
CA TYR A 6 4.71 -9.32 -3.61
C TYR A 6 3.60 -8.31 -3.86
N ILE A 7 2.51 -8.44 -3.11
CA ILE A 7 1.28 -7.64 -3.26
C ILE A 7 1.18 -6.63 -2.12
N HIS A 8 1.06 -5.36 -2.51
CA HIS A 8 0.88 -4.26 -1.57
C HIS A 8 -0.60 -4.04 -1.22
N ASP A 9 -1.49 -4.20 -2.19
CA ASP A 9 -2.93 -4.10 -2.00
C ASP A 9 -3.65 -4.68 -3.23
N ILE A 10 -4.97 -4.79 -3.10
CA ILE A 10 -5.90 -5.08 -4.20
C ILE A 10 -6.97 -3.98 -4.33
N ILE A 11 -6.63 -2.76 -3.89
CA ILE A 11 -7.53 -1.59 -3.90
C ILE A 11 -8.15 -1.36 -5.28
N PRO A 12 -7.41 -1.52 -6.41
CA PRO A 12 -8.03 -1.33 -7.73
C PRO A 12 -9.26 -2.19 -8.01
N LEU A 13 -9.38 -3.36 -7.36
CA LEU A 13 -10.54 -4.24 -7.53
C LEU A 13 -11.65 -3.95 -6.51
N GLU A 14 -11.28 -3.68 -5.27
CA GLU A 14 -12.24 -3.54 -4.15
C GLU A 14 -12.78 -2.12 -3.99
N MET A 15 -12.01 -1.11 -4.35
CA MET A 15 -12.38 0.31 -4.25
C MET A 15 -12.00 1.06 -5.53
N PRO A 16 -12.56 0.66 -6.69
CA PRO A 16 -12.24 1.26 -7.98
C PRO A 16 -12.55 2.76 -8.06
N GLU A 17 -13.48 3.27 -7.25
CA GLU A 17 -13.84 4.68 -7.14
C GLU A 17 -12.68 5.58 -6.67
N TYR A 18 -11.65 4.99 -6.04
CA TYR A 18 -10.43 5.70 -5.67
C TYR A 18 -9.32 5.62 -6.72
N GLN A 19 -9.58 4.97 -7.86
CA GLN A 19 -8.62 4.77 -8.94
C GLN A 19 -9.08 5.43 -10.23
N ARG A 20 -8.15 5.52 -11.20
CA ARG A 20 -8.52 5.92 -12.56
C ARG A 20 -9.33 4.78 -13.22
N PRO A 21 -10.32 5.06 -14.08
CA PRO A 21 -11.18 4.04 -14.68
C PRO A 21 -10.44 2.87 -15.34
N GLU A 22 -9.30 3.14 -15.97
CA GLU A 22 -8.44 2.16 -16.65
C GLU A 22 -7.66 1.24 -15.69
N THR A 23 -7.52 1.62 -14.42
CA THR A 23 -6.67 0.90 -13.45
C THR A 23 -7.24 -0.46 -13.11
N ARG A 24 -8.56 -0.53 -12.89
CA ARG A 24 -9.24 -1.78 -12.54
C ARG A 24 -9.05 -2.87 -13.61
N PRO A 25 -9.42 -2.66 -14.89
CA PRO A 25 -9.26 -3.70 -15.92
C PRO A 25 -7.78 -4.05 -16.14
N ALA A 26 -6.86 -3.08 -16.11
CA ALA A 26 -5.44 -3.36 -16.24
C ALA A 26 -4.91 -4.25 -15.10
N PHE A 27 -5.32 -3.98 -13.87
CA PHE A 27 -4.92 -4.75 -12.70
C PHE A 27 -5.54 -6.15 -12.67
N GLU A 28 -6.79 -6.29 -13.11
CA GLU A 28 -7.47 -7.59 -13.25
C GLU A 28 -6.77 -8.49 -14.28
N ASN A 29 -6.38 -7.92 -15.43
CA ASN A 29 -5.59 -8.62 -16.44
C ASN A 29 -4.22 -9.05 -15.89
N TYR A 30 -3.51 -8.12 -15.23
CA TYR A 30 -2.23 -8.40 -14.59
C TYR A 30 -2.32 -9.58 -13.60
N LEU A 31 -3.30 -9.58 -12.69
CA LEU A 31 -3.45 -10.68 -11.74
C LEU A 31 -3.84 -11.99 -12.43
N SER A 32 -4.67 -11.94 -13.48
CA SER A 32 -5.06 -13.14 -14.22
C SER A 32 -3.85 -13.79 -14.92
N GLU A 33 -2.96 -12.99 -15.49
CA GLU A 33 -1.70 -13.47 -16.10
C GLU A 33 -0.71 -14.00 -15.06
N VAL A 34 -0.63 -13.35 -13.90
CA VAL A 34 0.23 -13.81 -12.79
C VAL A 34 -0.24 -15.17 -12.28
N MET A 35 -1.55 -15.37 -12.17
CA MET A 35 -2.18 -16.54 -11.57
C MET A 35 -2.42 -17.71 -12.55
N ASP A 36 -1.86 -17.65 -13.76
CA ASP A 36 -1.90 -18.72 -14.78
C ASP A 36 -1.23 -20.04 -14.35
N ALA A 37 -0.47 -20.01 -13.27
CA ALA A 37 0.27 -21.13 -12.70
C ALA A 37 0.35 -20.95 -11.17
N PRO A 38 0.67 -22.00 -10.39
CA PRO A 38 0.82 -21.87 -8.95
C PRO A 38 1.86 -20.81 -8.54
N VAL A 39 1.42 -19.79 -7.82
CA VAL A 39 2.24 -18.65 -7.34
C VAL A 39 2.38 -18.71 -5.82
N THR A 40 3.54 -18.28 -5.30
CA THR A 40 3.66 -17.90 -3.89
C THR A 40 3.34 -16.41 -3.75
N ILE A 41 2.32 -16.09 -2.96
CA ILE A 41 1.90 -14.71 -2.72
C ILE A 41 2.53 -14.24 -1.42
N ALA A 42 3.26 -13.14 -1.50
CA ALA A 42 3.76 -12.41 -0.36
C ALA A 42 2.94 -11.12 -0.20
N SER A 43 2.34 -10.87 0.96
CA SER A 43 1.56 -9.67 1.22
C SER A 43 2.24 -8.77 2.23
N ASN A 44 2.14 -7.46 2.05
CA ASN A 44 2.73 -6.46 2.95
C ASN A 44 2.10 -6.42 4.36
N SER A 45 0.95 -7.06 4.55
CA SER A 45 0.20 -7.06 5.82
C SER A 45 -0.72 -8.28 5.91
N GLN A 46 -1.25 -8.54 7.12
CA GLN A 46 -2.24 -9.59 7.34
C GLN A 46 -3.60 -9.24 6.71
N ASP A 47 -3.96 -7.96 6.67
CA ASP A 47 -5.21 -7.49 6.05
C ASP A 47 -5.20 -7.77 4.55
N THR A 48 -4.13 -7.34 3.87
CA THR A 48 -3.91 -7.58 2.44
C THR A 48 -3.93 -9.08 2.12
N ASP A 49 -3.27 -9.92 2.93
CA ASP A 49 -3.26 -11.37 2.75
C ASP A 49 -4.66 -11.98 2.86
N THR A 50 -5.41 -11.59 3.89
CA THR A 50 -6.78 -12.08 4.12
C THR A 50 -7.71 -11.73 2.95
N ARG A 51 -7.64 -10.48 2.49
CA ARG A 51 -8.43 -9.98 1.35
C ARG A 51 -8.03 -10.66 0.04
N PHE A 52 -6.73 -10.87 -0.18
CA PHE A 52 -6.26 -11.60 -1.36
C PHE A 52 -6.67 -13.08 -1.32
N GLN A 53 -6.64 -13.74 -0.17
CA GLN A 53 -7.15 -15.11 -0.03
C GLN A 53 -8.64 -15.20 -0.41
N GLN A 54 -9.45 -14.24 0.02
CA GLN A 54 -10.86 -14.16 -0.37
C GLN A 54 -11.02 -13.96 -1.88
N LEU A 55 -10.26 -13.03 -2.47
CA LEU A 55 -10.24 -12.81 -3.92
C LEU A 55 -9.84 -14.09 -4.69
N ALA A 56 -8.79 -14.77 -4.27
CA ALA A 56 -8.31 -16.01 -4.90
C ALA A 56 -9.38 -17.10 -4.87
N ARG A 57 -10.09 -17.28 -3.73
CA ARG A 57 -11.22 -18.21 -3.62
C ARG A 57 -12.36 -17.85 -4.56
N MET A 58 -12.74 -16.57 -4.62
CA MET A 58 -13.78 -16.08 -5.54
C MET A 58 -13.41 -16.29 -7.01
N LYS A 59 -12.13 -16.14 -7.36
CA LYS A 59 -11.62 -16.30 -8.73
C LYS A 59 -11.25 -17.75 -9.08
N GLY A 60 -11.29 -18.67 -8.12
CA GLY A 60 -10.86 -20.06 -8.31
C GLY A 60 -9.36 -20.22 -8.58
N TRP A 61 -8.54 -19.25 -8.17
CA TRP A 61 -7.10 -19.28 -8.40
C TRP A 61 -6.40 -20.25 -7.44
N THR A 62 -5.42 -20.98 -7.96
CA THR A 62 -4.59 -21.88 -7.15
C THR A 62 -3.34 -21.14 -6.68
N VAL A 63 -3.25 -20.89 -5.37
CA VAL A 63 -2.06 -20.31 -4.74
C VAL A 63 -1.26 -21.41 -4.06
N ALA A 64 0.04 -21.49 -4.36
CA ALA A 64 0.93 -22.50 -3.79
C ALA A 64 1.22 -22.25 -2.30
N LYS A 65 1.40 -20.97 -1.94
CA LYS A 65 1.72 -20.57 -0.57
C LYS A 65 1.36 -19.10 -0.35
N TYR A 66 0.84 -18.78 0.83
CA TYR A 66 0.62 -17.42 1.32
C TYR A 66 1.70 -17.08 2.35
N ILE A 67 2.26 -15.88 2.26
CA ILE A 67 3.29 -15.36 3.17
C ILE A 67 2.96 -13.92 3.51
N VAL A 68 2.93 -13.58 4.80
CA VAL A 68 2.88 -12.17 5.22
C VAL A 68 4.31 -11.67 5.41
N LEU A 69 4.75 -10.79 4.52
CA LEU A 69 6.08 -10.18 4.54
C LEU A 69 5.93 -8.68 4.83
N LYS A 70 5.90 -8.31 6.11
CA LYS A 70 5.72 -6.92 6.51
C LYS A 70 6.98 -6.10 6.19
N PRO A 71 6.86 -4.95 5.49
CA PRO A 71 8.01 -4.08 5.27
C PRO A 71 8.49 -3.53 6.61
N SER A 72 9.80 -3.49 6.78
CA SER A 72 10.45 -2.97 7.99
C SER A 72 11.17 -1.68 7.68
N LEU A 73 11.08 -0.72 8.60
CA LEU A 73 11.89 0.50 8.52
C LEU A 73 13.27 0.19 9.06
N VAL A 74 14.28 0.34 8.22
CA VAL A 74 15.67 0.36 8.66
C VAL A 74 16.05 1.82 8.86
N ALA A 75 16.54 2.16 10.05
CA ALA A 75 17.09 3.48 10.30
C ALA A 75 18.30 3.68 9.38
N ALA A 76 18.09 4.36 8.25
CA ALA A 76 19.20 4.82 7.45
C ALA A 76 19.93 5.90 8.26
N THR A 77 21.25 5.79 8.38
CA THR A 77 22.11 6.93 8.72
C THR A 77 22.11 7.88 7.53
N SER A 78 20.96 8.47 7.21
CA SER A 78 20.90 9.54 6.25
C SER A 78 21.71 10.71 6.81
N GLN A 79 22.43 11.38 5.91
CA GLN A 79 23.10 12.63 6.24
C GLN A 79 22.04 13.56 6.82
N LYS A 80 22.25 14.04 8.05
CA LYS A 80 21.34 15.02 8.66
C LYS A 80 21.37 16.26 7.79
N LEU A 81 20.36 16.41 6.93
CA LEU A 81 20.15 17.65 6.23
C LEU A 81 19.87 18.74 7.27
N PRO A 82 20.44 19.95 7.11
CA PRO A 82 20.12 21.04 8.00
C PRO A 82 18.60 21.28 7.94
N VAL A 83 17.99 21.45 9.11
CA VAL A 83 16.58 21.83 9.20
C VAL A 83 16.45 23.23 8.61
N ARG A 84 15.45 23.44 7.76
CA ARG A 84 15.16 24.75 7.19
C ARG A 84 14.82 25.76 8.29
N ASP A 85 15.30 26.99 8.18
CA ASP A 85 15.17 28.02 9.21
C ASP A 85 13.71 28.31 9.59
N GLU A 86 12.78 28.23 8.63
CA GLU A 86 11.36 28.47 8.88
C GLU A 86 10.76 27.37 9.77
N ILE A 87 11.20 26.12 9.56
CA ILE A 87 10.78 24.96 10.38
C ILE A 87 11.42 25.03 11.77
N ALA A 88 12.71 25.38 11.84
CA ALA A 88 13.39 25.58 13.12
C ALA A 88 12.71 26.68 13.96
N THR A 89 12.34 27.78 13.32
CA THR A 89 11.62 28.90 13.93
C THR A 89 10.21 28.50 14.37
N TYR A 90 9.50 27.67 13.60
CA TYR A 90 8.18 27.18 14.00
C TYR A 90 8.27 26.28 15.24
N ILE A 91 9.19 25.30 15.23
CA ILE A 91 9.37 24.35 16.32
C ILE A 91 9.87 25.06 17.61
N SER A 92 10.69 26.11 17.49
CA SER A 92 11.21 26.85 18.65
C SER A 92 10.12 27.53 19.49
N ARG A 93 8.95 27.82 18.89
CA ARG A 93 7.81 28.43 19.57
C ARG A 93 7.10 27.50 20.56
N ARG A 94 7.39 26.19 20.53
CA ARG A 94 6.86 25.16 21.45
C ARG A 94 5.33 25.13 21.55
N HIS A 95 4.62 25.53 20.49
CA HIS A 95 3.17 25.32 20.43
C HIS A 95 2.86 23.84 20.17
N PRO A 96 1.80 23.28 20.76
CA PRO A 96 1.30 21.97 20.36
C PRO A 96 0.97 21.98 18.87
N PHE A 97 1.39 20.94 18.16
CA PHE A 97 1.07 20.75 16.75
C PHE A 97 0.73 19.29 16.47
N PHE A 98 -0.04 19.08 15.42
CA PHE A 98 -0.36 17.79 14.84
C PHE A 98 0.19 17.75 13.41
N THR A 99 0.79 16.64 13.01
CA THR A 99 1.41 16.49 11.69
C THR A 99 0.87 15.25 11.00
N VAL A 100 0.46 15.42 9.74
CA VAL A 100 0.08 14.32 8.84
C VAL A 100 0.93 14.42 7.58
N ILE A 101 1.52 13.29 7.20
CA ILE A 101 2.34 13.18 6.00
C ILE A 101 1.73 12.10 5.12
N GLY A 102 1.38 12.46 3.89
CA GLY A 102 0.84 11.52 2.91
C GLY A 102 0.58 12.21 1.58
N THR A 103 0.46 11.42 0.52
CA THR A 103 0.01 11.89 -0.78
C THR A 103 -1.41 12.45 -0.68
N ILE A 104 -1.69 13.54 -1.40
CA ILE A 104 -3.06 14.07 -1.52
C ILE A 104 -3.83 13.17 -2.48
N GLU A 105 -4.61 12.24 -1.93
CA GLU A 105 -5.42 11.28 -2.69
C GLU A 105 -6.74 10.97 -1.94
N PRO A 106 -7.83 10.61 -2.64
CA PRO A 106 -9.16 10.45 -2.04
C PRO A 106 -9.21 9.52 -0.82
N ARG A 107 -8.56 8.35 -0.91
CA ARG A 107 -8.54 7.34 0.15
C ARG A 107 -7.84 7.77 1.46
N LYS A 108 -7.13 8.89 1.47
CA LYS A 108 -6.52 9.44 2.70
C LYS A 108 -7.48 10.31 3.49
N ASN A 109 -8.62 10.68 2.90
CA ASN A 109 -9.71 11.43 3.53
C ASN A 109 -9.24 12.62 4.39
N HIS A 110 -8.32 13.42 3.86
CA HIS A 110 -7.74 14.56 4.59
C HIS A 110 -8.79 15.63 4.95
N LEU A 111 -9.93 15.66 4.25
CA LEU A 111 -11.06 16.54 4.60
C LEU A 111 -11.61 16.26 6.00
N LEU A 112 -11.61 15.01 6.46
CA LEU A 112 -12.02 14.67 7.83
C LEU A 112 -11.19 15.39 8.89
N LEU A 113 -9.92 15.71 8.59
CA LEU A 113 -9.01 16.37 9.52
C LEU A 113 -9.13 17.90 9.51
N LEU A 114 -9.78 18.46 8.50
CA LEU A 114 -9.85 19.91 8.26
C LEU A 114 -11.26 20.49 8.47
N ASN A 115 -12.26 19.62 8.67
CA ASN A 115 -13.65 19.96 8.95
C ASN A 115 -13.93 19.86 10.45
#